data_AF-A0A0Q8ZRT1-F1
#
_entry.id   AF-A0A0Q8ZRT1-F1
#
_cell.length_a   1.000
_cell.length_b   1.000
_cell.length_c   1.000
_cell.angle_alpha   90.00
_cell.angle_beta   90.00
_cell.angle_gamma   90.00
#
_symmetry.space_group_name_H-M   'P 1'
#
loop_
_entity.id
_entity.type
_entity.pdbx_description
1 polymer ?
#
loop_
_entity_poly.entity_id
_entity_poly.type
_entity_poly.pdbx_seq_one_letter_code
_entity_poly.pdbx_strand_id
1 'polypeptide(L)'
;MKSKLLEKILLICLVLYVSTVGYAQVGIGTLSPASTAQLDITSANKGLLVPRLALTATTNQSPVSGQILNSLLVYNTAGVNDVTPGFYYWQTNKWVRLLAQSDPIVFNETLTTLTYNNTTNELTYKDENGISNVLQLIGQAGPQGPQGIQGVAGNDGAAGPR
;
A
#
# COMPACT_ATOMS: atom_id res chain seq x y z
N MET A 1 -17.22 -49.26 -53.98
CA MET A 1 -18.10 -48.47 -53.08
C MET A 1 -17.61 -48.43 -51.63
N LYS A 2 -17.23 -49.54 -51.00
CA LYS A 2 -16.82 -49.58 -49.57
C LYS A 2 -15.56 -48.76 -49.24
N SER A 3 -14.52 -48.75 -50.10
CA SER A 3 -13.29 -47.97 -49.88
C SER A 3 -13.53 -46.45 -49.88
N LYS A 4 -14.31 -45.97 -50.85
CA LYS A 4 -14.71 -44.55 -50.98
C LYS A 4 -15.59 -44.06 -49.81
N LEU A 5 -16.30 -44.97 -49.13
CA LEU A 5 -17.08 -44.66 -47.93
C LEU A 5 -16.18 -44.55 -46.71
N LEU A 6 -15.19 -45.45 -46.57
CA LEU A 6 -14.23 -45.44 -45.47
C LEU A 6 -13.35 -44.18 -45.49
N GLU A 7 -12.85 -43.77 -46.67
CA GLU A 7 -12.07 -42.53 -46.85
C GLU A 7 -12.83 -41.29 -46.37
N LYS A 8 -14.12 -41.19 -46.69
CA LYS A 8 -14.98 -40.07 -46.29
C LYS A 8 -15.24 -40.04 -44.78
N ILE A 9 -15.44 -41.22 -44.17
CA ILE A 9 -15.61 -41.34 -42.71
C ILE A 9 -14.32 -40.89 -42.00
N LEU A 10 -13.16 -41.31 -42.50
CA LEU A 10 -11.86 -40.93 -41.95
C LEU A 10 -11.60 -39.42 -42.04
N LEU A 11 -11.96 -38.80 -43.16
CA LEU A 11 -11.85 -37.35 -43.33
C LEU A 11 -12.76 -36.58 -42.36
N ILE A 12 -13.99 -37.05 -42.16
CA ILE A 12 -14.93 -36.46 -41.20
C ILE A 12 -14.41 -36.60 -39.77
N CYS A 13 -13.91 -37.78 -39.39
CA CYS A 13 -13.29 -37.98 -38.07
C CYS A 13 -12.08 -37.07 -37.85
N LEU A 14 -11.25 -36.86 -38.87
CA LEU A 14 -10.10 -35.95 -38.81
C LEU A 14 -10.55 -34.49 -38.59
N VAL A 15 -11.54 -34.02 -39.35
CA VAL A 15 -12.06 -32.65 -39.21
C VAL A 15 -12.68 -32.43 -37.82
N LEU A 16 -13.42 -33.41 -37.31
CA LEU A 16 -13.99 -33.35 -35.96
C LEU A 16 -12.91 -33.36 -34.87
N TYR A 17 -11.83 -34.14 -35.04
CA TYR A 17 -10.70 -34.17 -34.11
C TYR A 17 -9.94 -32.83 -34.04
N VAL A 18 -9.76 -32.13 -35.16
CA VAL A 18 -9.07 -30.82 -35.18
C VAL A 18 -9.93 -29.72 -34.54
N SER A 19 -11.27 -29.86 -34.52
CA SER A 19 -12.16 -28.86 -33.91
C SER A 19 -12.20 -28.88 -32.38
N THR A 20 -11.76 -29.95 -31.71
CA THR A 20 -11.80 -30.07 -30.23
C THR A 20 -10.54 -29.58 -29.53
N VAL A 21 -9.48 -29.20 -30.27
CA VAL A 21 -8.17 -28.78 -29.72
C VAL A 21 -7.96 -27.26 -29.71
N GLY A 22 -8.97 -26.46 -30.03
CA GLY A 22 -8.85 -25.00 -30.16
C GLY A 22 -9.10 -24.21 -28.88
N TYR A 23 -8.26 -24.36 -27.84
CA TYR A 23 -8.18 -23.33 -26.79
C TYR A 23 -7.15 -22.29 -27.23
N ALA A 24 -7.61 -21.18 -27.80
CA ALA A 24 -6.74 -20.09 -28.22
C ALA A 24 -6.74 -18.98 -27.15
N GLN A 25 -5.54 -18.55 -26.76
CA GLN A 25 -5.34 -17.32 -26.01
C GLN A 25 -5.83 -16.09 -26.81
N VAL A 26 -6.37 -15.08 -26.12
CA VAL A 26 -6.82 -13.85 -26.77
C VAL A 26 -5.64 -12.89 -26.92
N GLY A 27 -5.14 -12.75 -28.14
CA GLY A 27 -4.18 -11.71 -28.51
C GLY A 27 -4.87 -10.50 -29.13
N ILE A 28 -4.59 -9.30 -28.63
CA ILE A 28 -4.97 -8.04 -29.26
C ILE A 28 -3.70 -7.28 -29.64
N GLY A 29 -3.47 -7.10 -30.95
CA GLY A 29 -2.27 -6.44 -31.46
C GLY A 29 -1.00 -7.31 -31.47
N THR A 30 -1.12 -8.62 -31.20
CA THR A 30 -0.04 -9.61 -31.32
C THR A 30 -0.56 -10.92 -31.92
N LEU A 31 0.27 -11.58 -32.74
CA LEU A 31 0.01 -12.93 -33.27
C LEU A 31 0.61 -14.03 -32.36
N SER A 32 1.38 -13.64 -31.36
CA SER A 32 2.06 -14.56 -30.45
C SER A 32 1.85 -14.08 -29.01
N PRO A 33 0.63 -14.25 -28.46
CA PRO A 33 0.36 -13.86 -27.08
C PRO A 33 1.15 -14.75 -26.12
N ALA A 34 1.55 -14.19 -24.98
CA ALA A 34 2.26 -14.92 -23.95
C ALA A 34 1.51 -16.19 -23.52
N SER A 35 2.22 -17.31 -23.35
CA SER A 35 1.62 -18.62 -23.05
C SER A 35 0.90 -18.69 -21.70
N THR A 36 1.22 -17.79 -20.78
CA THR A 36 0.58 -17.67 -19.46
C THR A 36 -0.56 -16.65 -19.43
N ALA A 37 -0.84 -15.96 -20.55
CA ALA A 37 -1.87 -14.94 -20.63
C ALA A 37 -3.15 -15.50 -21.24
N GLN A 38 -4.28 -15.27 -20.54
CA GLN A 38 -5.61 -15.49 -21.14
C GLN A 38 -5.98 -14.34 -22.09
N LEU A 39 -5.47 -13.13 -21.80
CA LEU A 39 -5.58 -11.93 -22.64
C LEU A 39 -4.22 -11.23 -22.67
N ASP A 40 -3.65 -11.05 -23.85
CA ASP A 40 -2.43 -10.29 -24.10
C ASP A 40 -2.76 -9.13 -25.04
N ILE A 41 -2.39 -7.91 -24.65
CA ILE A 41 -2.67 -6.70 -25.42
C ILE A 41 -1.33 -6.00 -25.66
N THR A 42 -0.92 -5.94 -26.93
CA THR A 42 0.28 -5.23 -27.35
C THR A 42 -0.11 -4.02 -28.21
N SER A 43 0.38 -2.84 -27.86
CA SER A 43 0.23 -1.63 -28.66
C SER A 43 1.34 -0.63 -28.35
N ALA A 44 1.80 0.10 -29.36
CA ALA A 44 2.77 1.17 -29.18
C ALA A 44 2.14 2.48 -28.66
N ASN A 45 0.83 2.66 -28.80
CA ASN A 45 0.16 3.94 -28.57
C ASN A 45 -1.31 3.85 -28.11
N LYS A 46 -1.80 2.66 -27.75
CA LYS A 46 -3.16 2.45 -27.20
C LYS A 46 -3.06 1.72 -25.86
N GLY A 47 -4.09 1.89 -25.03
CA GLY A 47 -4.23 1.20 -23.75
C GLY A 47 -5.54 0.41 -23.66
N LEU A 48 -5.76 -0.20 -22.49
CA LEU A 48 -7.00 -0.88 -22.13
C LEU A 48 -7.94 0.11 -21.43
N LEU A 49 -9.14 0.28 -21.96
CA LEU A 49 -10.21 1.01 -21.28
C LEU A 49 -11.06 0.02 -20.47
N VAL A 50 -10.89 0.03 -19.15
CA VAL A 50 -11.75 -0.73 -18.22
C VAL A 50 -13.10 -0.03 -18.05
N PRO A 51 -14.15 -0.74 -17.57
CA PRO A 51 -15.44 -0.13 -17.30
C PRO A 51 -15.33 1.11 -16.39
N ARG A 52 -15.98 2.21 -16.81
CA ARG A 52 -16.02 3.48 -16.08
C ARG A 52 -17.34 3.58 -15.34
N LEU A 53 -17.30 3.55 -14.01
CA LEU A 53 -18.47 3.48 -13.15
C LEU A 53 -18.51 4.68 -12.20
N ALA A 54 -19.70 5.19 -11.91
CA ALA A 54 -19.89 6.18 -10.85
C ALA A 54 -20.15 5.45 -9.52
N LEU A 55 -19.10 5.18 -8.75
CA LEU A 55 -19.24 4.59 -7.42
C LEU A 55 -19.82 5.63 -6.45
N THR A 56 -20.49 5.18 -5.40
CA THR A 56 -21.07 6.07 -4.40
C THR A 56 -20.43 5.93 -3.03
N ALA A 57 -19.91 4.76 -2.69
CA ALA A 57 -19.13 4.51 -1.49
C ALA A 57 -18.26 3.26 -1.69
N THR A 58 -17.15 3.12 -0.96
CA THR A 58 -16.31 1.91 -1.08
C THR A 58 -17.00 0.65 -0.60
N THR A 59 -17.93 0.77 0.32
CA THR A 59 -18.72 -0.35 0.86
C THR A 59 -19.96 -0.67 0.04
N ASN A 60 -20.27 0.14 -0.99
CA ASN A 60 -21.43 -0.08 -1.84
C ASN A 60 -21.03 -0.81 -3.13
N GLN A 61 -21.61 -1.99 -3.35
CA GLN A 61 -21.38 -2.78 -4.56
C GLN A 61 -21.88 -2.08 -5.83
N SER A 62 -22.96 -1.30 -5.72
CA SER A 62 -23.57 -0.57 -6.84
C SER A 62 -22.53 0.35 -7.53
N PRO A 63 -22.55 0.44 -8.88
CA PRO A 63 -23.59 -0.02 -9.80
C PRO A 63 -23.44 -1.46 -10.30
N VAL A 64 -22.46 -2.22 -9.80
CA VAL A 64 -22.27 -3.61 -10.23
C VAL A 64 -23.23 -4.51 -9.47
N SER A 65 -23.98 -5.34 -10.18
CA SER A 65 -24.98 -6.26 -9.62
C SER A 65 -24.55 -7.73 -9.73
N GLY A 66 -25.23 -8.60 -8.99
CA GLY A 66 -24.92 -10.03 -8.96
C GLY A 66 -23.72 -10.38 -8.07
N GLN A 67 -23.20 -11.59 -8.23
CA GLN A 67 -22.02 -12.05 -7.51
C GLN A 67 -20.77 -11.40 -8.09
N ILE A 68 -20.13 -10.51 -7.33
CA ILE A 68 -18.81 -9.99 -7.68
C ILE A 68 -17.73 -10.89 -7.10
N LEU A 69 -16.74 -11.21 -7.92
CA LEU A 69 -15.52 -11.89 -7.51
C LEU A 69 -14.42 -10.88 -7.19
N ASN A 70 -13.53 -11.25 -6.26
CA ASN A 70 -12.34 -10.46 -5.99
C ASN A 70 -11.52 -10.24 -7.26
N SER A 71 -10.87 -9.09 -7.35
CA SER A 71 -10.05 -8.62 -8.48
C SER A 71 -10.83 -8.06 -9.67
N LEU A 72 -12.14 -7.82 -9.56
CA LEU A 72 -12.87 -7.06 -10.57
C LEU A 72 -12.37 -5.60 -10.61
N LEU A 73 -11.75 -5.18 -11.71
CA LEU A 73 -11.14 -3.85 -11.89
C LEU A 73 -12.07 -2.90 -12.65
N VAL A 74 -12.22 -1.68 -12.13
CA VAL A 74 -13.03 -0.60 -12.72
C VAL A 74 -12.32 0.75 -12.54
N TYR A 75 -12.73 1.74 -13.32
CA TYR A 75 -12.35 3.14 -13.10
C TYR A 75 -13.55 3.91 -12.51
N ASN A 76 -13.42 4.41 -11.30
CA ASN A 76 -14.41 5.27 -10.68
C ASN A 76 -14.36 6.69 -11.27
N THR A 77 -15.51 7.24 -11.63
CA THR A 77 -15.64 8.61 -12.16
C THR A 77 -16.20 9.61 -11.16
N ALA A 78 -16.75 9.15 -10.03
CA ALA A 78 -17.42 10.00 -9.05
C ALA A 78 -16.48 10.44 -7.91
N GLY A 79 -16.72 11.63 -7.37
CA GLY A 79 -16.12 12.12 -6.12
C GLY A 79 -17.22 12.31 -5.08
N VAL A 80 -17.65 11.23 -4.43
CA VAL A 80 -18.79 11.23 -3.50
C VAL A 80 -18.43 10.35 -2.29
N ASN A 81 -18.81 10.76 -1.08
CA ASN A 81 -18.48 10.07 0.17
C ASN A 81 -16.96 9.78 0.27
N ASP A 82 -16.59 8.51 0.39
CA ASP A 82 -15.22 8.02 0.54
C ASP A 82 -14.58 7.57 -0.79
N VAL A 83 -15.25 7.79 -1.93
CA VAL A 83 -14.70 7.50 -3.26
C VAL A 83 -14.25 8.77 -3.98
N THR A 84 -13.14 8.67 -4.69
CA THR A 84 -12.59 9.72 -5.55
C THR A 84 -12.29 9.13 -6.93
N PRO A 85 -12.21 9.95 -8.00
CA PRO A 85 -11.87 9.42 -9.32
C PRO A 85 -10.55 8.64 -9.32
N GLY A 86 -10.52 7.49 -9.98
CA GLY A 86 -9.35 6.61 -10.04
C GLY A 86 -9.69 5.13 -10.22
N PHE A 87 -8.68 4.28 -10.25
CA PHE A 87 -8.88 2.83 -10.38
C PHE A 87 -9.28 2.19 -9.05
N TYR A 88 -10.26 1.29 -9.11
CA TYR A 88 -10.71 0.49 -7.97
C TYR A 88 -10.82 -0.97 -8.37
N TYR A 89 -10.52 -1.86 -7.43
CA TYR A 89 -10.81 -3.29 -7.57
C TYR A 89 -11.68 -3.78 -6.42
N TRP A 90 -12.50 -4.79 -6.69
CA TRP A 90 -13.28 -5.44 -5.63
C TRP A 90 -12.41 -6.39 -4.81
N GLN A 91 -12.50 -6.30 -3.48
CA GLN A 91 -11.86 -7.22 -2.56
C GLN A 91 -12.66 -7.31 -1.26
N THR A 92 -13.10 -8.51 -0.91
CA THR A 92 -13.73 -8.80 0.41
C THR A 92 -14.87 -7.82 0.73
N ASN A 93 -15.88 -7.79 -0.13
CA ASN A 93 -17.10 -6.98 0.02
C ASN A 93 -16.89 -5.45 0.03
N LYS A 94 -15.82 -4.95 -0.58
CA LYS A 94 -15.59 -3.51 -0.76
C LYS A 94 -14.77 -3.21 -2.01
N TRP A 95 -14.90 -1.99 -2.51
CA TRP A 95 -14.01 -1.39 -3.48
C TRP A 95 -12.74 -0.89 -2.80
N VAL A 96 -11.59 -1.30 -3.31
CA VAL A 96 -10.27 -0.86 -2.86
C VAL A 96 -9.64 -0.03 -3.98
N ARG A 97 -9.20 1.19 -3.65
CA ARG A 97 -8.56 2.10 -4.60
C ARG A 97 -7.11 1.68 -4.86
N LEU A 98 -6.67 1.76 -6.10
CA LEU A 98 -5.23 1.71 -6.43
C LEU A 98 -4.68 3.11 -6.21
N LEU A 99 -3.76 3.23 -5.26
CA LEU A 99 -3.15 4.51 -4.93
C LEU A 99 -2.03 4.86 -5.92
N ALA A 100 -2.01 6.11 -6.38
CA ALA A 100 -0.89 6.74 -7.06
C ALA A 100 -0.07 7.57 -6.06
N GLN A 101 1.21 7.83 -6.37
CA GLN A 101 2.07 8.67 -5.53
C GLN A 101 1.51 10.10 -5.31
N SER A 102 0.72 10.59 -6.27
CA SER A 102 0.05 11.89 -6.20
C SER A 102 -1.24 11.87 -5.37
N ASP A 103 -1.74 10.70 -4.98
CA ASP A 103 -2.84 10.63 -4.04
C ASP A 103 -2.35 11.13 -2.68
N PRO A 104 -3.16 11.90 -1.93
CA PRO A 104 -2.82 12.29 -0.58
C PRO A 104 -2.64 11.00 0.24
N ILE A 105 -1.38 10.61 0.43
CA ILE A 105 -1.03 9.38 1.13
C ILE A 105 -1.43 9.60 2.59
N VAL A 106 -2.52 8.95 3.03
CA VAL A 106 -2.93 8.90 4.45
C VAL A 106 -2.04 7.90 5.24
N PHE A 107 -1.00 7.33 4.62
CA PHE A 107 -0.24 6.20 5.18
C PHE A 107 1.24 6.47 5.48
N ASN A 108 1.66 7.72 5.56
CA ASN A 108 2.99 8.03 6.06
C ASN A 108 2.87 9.01 7.21
N GLU A 109 2.82 8.49 8.44
CA GLU A 109 3.36 9.25 9.58
C GLU A 109 4.85 9.48 9.29
N THR A 110 5.12 10.60 8.64
CA THR A 110 6.47 11.04 8.36
C THR A 110 6.82 11.96 9.49
N LEU A 111 7.58 11.47 10.47
CA LEU A 111 8.28 12.35 11.41
C LEU A 111 9.08 13.36 10.57
N THR A 112 8.62 14.59 10.54
CA THR A 112 9.15 15.60 9.59
C THR A 112 10.45 16.19 10.09
N THR A 113 10.66 16.24 11.41
CA THR A 113 11.89 16.71 12.04
C THR A 113 12.13 16.00 13.37
N LEU A 114 13.39 15.72 13.71
CA LEU A 114 13.84 15.29 15.03
C LEU A 114 15.04 16.16 15.43
N THR A 115 14.91 16.92 16.52
CA THR A 115 15.96 17.83 17.00
C THR A 115 16.24 17.58 18.47
N TYR A 116 17.52 17.43 18.82
CA TYR A 116 17.97 17.36 20.21
C TYR A 116 18.59 18.69 20.65
N ASN A 117 18.14 19.22 21.79
CA ASN A 117 18.73 20.37 22.46
C ASN A 117 19.53 19.89 23.67
N ASN A 118 20.86 20.02 23.60
CA ASN A 118 21.76 19.57 24.67
C ASN A 118 21.81 20.50 25.89
N THR A 119 21.28 21.71 25.76
CA THR A 119 21.25 22.71 26.84
C THR A 119 20.05 22.48 27.74
N THR A 120 18.91 22.09 27.15
CA THR A 120 17.68 21.75 27.86
C THR A 120 17.46 20.24 28.04
N ASN A 121 18.30 19.40 27.42
CA ASN A 121 18.12 17.94 27.33
C ASN A 121 16.76 17.53 26.78
N GLU A 122 16.30 18.20 25.73
CA GLU A 122 15.00 17.96 25.11
C GLU A 122 15.16 17.33 23.74
N LEU A 123 14.35 16.31 23.46
CA LEU A 123 14.12 15.81 22.11
C LEU A 123 12.79 16.39 21.60
N THR A 124 12.85 17.22 20.56
CA THR A 124 11.66 17.74 19.89
C THR A 124 11.43 17.00 18.58
N TYR A 125 10.22 16.52 18.36
CA TYR A 125 9.81 15.96 17.07
C TYR A 125 8.54 16.61 16.56
N LYS A 126 8.38 16.70 15.23
CA LYS A 126 7.16 17.19 14.59
C LYS A 126 6.41 16.02 13.96
N ASP A 127 5.18 15.82 14.40
CA ASP A 127 4.32 14.72 13.93
C ASP A 127 3.67 15.02 12.57
N GLU A 128 2.85 14.09 12.08
CA GLU A 128 2.14 14.16 10.81
C GLU A 128 1.06 15.25 10.76
N ASN A 129 0.57 15.70 11.91
CA ASN A 129 -0.37 16.81 12.03
C ASN A 129 0.37 18.16 12.09
N GLY A 130 1.70 18.13 12.01
CA GLY A 130 2.56 19.29 12.12
C GLY A 130 2.68 19.84 13.54
N ILE A 131 2.30 19.06 14.55
CA ILE A 131 2.39 19.42 15.95
C ILE A 131 3.79 19.07 16.45
N SER A 132 4.41 20.01 17.17
CA SER A 132 5.71 19.78 17.81
C SER A 132 5.51 19.19 19.20
N ASN A 133 6.12 18.03 19.43
CA ASN A 133 6.10 17.30 20.68
C ASN A 133 7.50 17.35 21.30
N VAL A 134 7.57 17.54 22.63
CA VAL A 134 8.82 17.65 23.39
C VAL A 134 8.91 16.50 24.38
N LEU A 135 9.97 15.70 24.26
CA LEU A 135 10.33 14.67 25.22
C LEU A 135 11.54 15.15 26.04
N GLN A 136 11.29 15.37 27.33
CA GLN A 136 12.34 15.73 28.29
C GLN A 136 13.23 14.51 28.57
N LEU A 137 14.49 14.59 28.18
CA LEU A 137 15.52 13.63 28.56
C LEU A 137 16.15 14.09 29.87
N ILE A 138 15.33 14.27 30.91
CA ILE A 138 15.87 14.57 32.24
C ILE A 138 16.87 13.47 32.60
N GLY A 139 18.12 13.90 32.81
CA GLY A 139 19.11 13.05 33.45
C GLY A 139 18.52 12.63 34.79
N GLN A 140 18.25 11.33 34.95
CA GLN A 140 18.19 10.73 36.27
C GLN A 140 19.58 10.91 36.87
N ALA A 141 19.90 12.11 37.37
CA ALA A 141 21.05 12.30 38.21
C ALA A 141 20.81 11.34 39.38
N GLY A 142 21.59 10.26 39.44
CA GLY A 142 21.53 9.34 40.57
C GLY A 142 21.63 10.14 41.88
N PRO A 143 21.02 9.66 42.97
CA PRO A 143 21.03 10.39 44.23
C PRO A 143 22.46 10.85 44.55
N GLN A 144 22.61 12.15 44.85
CA GLN A 144 23.91 12.73 45.23
C GLN A 144 24.50 11.87 46.34
N GLY A 145 25.74 11.40 46.16
CA GLY A 145 26.43 10.63 47.18
C GLY A 145 26.43 11.38 48.51
N PRO A 146 26.38 10.70 49.66
CA PRO A 146 26.33 11.35 50.97
C PRO A 146 27.47 12.37 51.10
N GLN A 147 27.15 13.55 51.63
CA GLN A 147 28.12 14.62 51.88
C GLN A 147 29.28 14.06 52.74
N GLY A 148 30.52 14.36 52.35
CA GLY A 148 31.70 13.94 53.11
C GLY A 148 31.64 14.45 54.55
N ILE A 149 32.26 13.71 55.48
CA ILE A 149 32.32 14.10 56.90
C ILE A 149 32.88 15.53 57.04
N GLN A 150 32.21 16.37 57.82
CA GLN A 150 32.69 17.71 58.13
C GLN A 150 34.03 17.60 58.88
N GLY A 151 35.04 18.37 58.45
CA GLY A 151 36.34 18.37 59.10
C GLY A 151 36.25 18.79 60.57
N VAL A 152 37.17 18.29 61.40
CA VAL A 152 37.25 18.68 62.83
C VAL A 152 37.42 20.19 62.95
N ALA A 153 36.66 20.81 63.85
CA ALA A 153 36.80 22.24 64.15
C ALA A 153 38.23 22.51 64.67
N GLY A 154 38.86 23.58 64.17
CA GLY A 154 40.15 24.03 64.68
C GLY A 154 40.04 24.43 66.14
N ASN A 155 41.10 24.19 66.91
CA ASN A 155 41.23 24.63 68.28
C ASN A 155 41.51 26.13 68.32
N ASP A 156 40.54 26.89 68.83
CA ASP A 156 40.69 28.34 69.06
C ASP A 156 41.89 28.60 70.00
N GLY A 157 42.83 29.43 69.56
CA GLY A 157 44.04 29.74 70.31
C GLY A 157 43.74 30.49 71.62
N ALA A 158 44.49 30.19 72.69
CA ALA A 158 44.34 30.85 73.98
C ALA A 158 44.53 32.38 73.87
N ALA A 159 43.56 33.16 74.32
CA ALA A 159 43.71 34.60 74.49
C ALA A 159 44.77 34.87 75.57
N GLY A 160 45.87 35.52 75.19
CA GLY A 160 47.00 35.81 76.08
C GLY A 160 46.69 36.84 77.17
N PRO A 161 47.49 36.89 78.26
CA PRO A 161 47.23 37.72 79.43
C PRO A 161 47.52 39.21 79.19
N ARG A 162 46.86 40.07 79.98
CA ARG A 162 47.29 41.44 80.27
C ARG A 162 47.54 41.58 81.76
#